data_AF-Q1QJK1-F1
#
_entry.id   AF-Q1QJK1-F1
#
_cell.length_a   1.000
_cell.length_b   1.000
_cell.length_c   1.000
_cell.angle_alpha   90.00
_cell.angle_beta   90.00
_cell.angle_gamma   90.00
#
_symmetry.space_group_name_H-M   'P 1'
#
loop_
_entity.id
_entity.type
_entity.pdbx_description
1 polymer ?
#
loop_
_entity_poly.entity_id
_entity_poly.type
_entity_poly.pdbx_seq_one_letter_code
_entity_poly.pdbx_strand_id
1 'polypeptide(L)'
;MKQTKSAGRFGQGIYRIFLAASTIALMPAAVMSATTQDNERPRWFGSSFDNKTILAYGVPDSDYVVLLFSCRPGASVVKVDVQDEESGAKESDLLLVRLAAGTERVEFSEKAVLNQDSGGVELHADVPLDEGLRHILTSKERLEITVAGHTQRYAMDGAAEPAARMIAACDSPKPADDLDVTVTNKAGLPLQSFAYSQAGVNSFESGEFGNKTLGPGASRTFTIPDGRKICTFDISVLLAKDDEECCSMGKPAGTQNLCENSEFVLHD
;
A
#
# COMPACT_ATOMS: atom_id res chain seq x y z
N MET A 1 -29.51 -85.12 32.34
CA MET A 1 -28.73 -86.06 33.18
C MET A 1 -27.77 -85.28 34.06
N LYS A 2 -27.70 -85.66 35.34
CA LYS A 2 -26.68 -85.35 36.37
C LYS A 2 -26.63 -83.93 37.00
N GLN A 3 -27.43 -83.82 38.07
CA GLN A 3 -27.05 -83.49 39.46
C GLN A 3 -25.51 -83.41 39.75
N THR A 4 -24.94 -82.31 40.29
CA THR A 4 -24.96 -81.68 41.64
C THR A 4 -23.62 -81.84 42.38
N LYS A 5 -23.07 -80.73 42.88
CA LYS A 5 -22.69 -80.41 44.28
C LYS A 5 -21.64 -79.28 44.27
N SER A 6 -21.89 -78.11 44.88
CA SER A 6 -21.90 -77.79 46.33
C SER A 6 -20.46 -77.76 46.88
N ALA A 7 -19.97 -76.84 47.72
CA ALA A 7 -20.47 -75.72 48.52
C ALA A 7 -19.26 -74.80 48.81
N GLY A 8 -19.44 -73.49 49.05
CA GLY A 8 -19.35 -72.91 50.42
C GLY A 8 -17.91 -72.42 50.73
N ARG A 9 -17.62 -71.39 51.51
CA ARG A 9 -18.36 -70.48 52.41
C ARG A 9 -17.36 -69.36 52.81
N PHE A 10 -17.89 -68.14 53.05
CA PHE A 10 -17.52 -67.18 54.12
C PHE A 10 -16.13 -66.48 54.03
N GLY A 11 -15.99 -65.18 54.27
CA GLY A 11 -16.93 -64.14 54.73
C GLY A 11 -16.23 -62.77 54.88
N GLN A 12 -16.98 -61.82 55.46
CA GLN A 12 -16.64 -60.44 55.87
C GLN A 12 -16.25 -59.48 54.72
N GLY A 13 -16.82 -58.29 54.56
CA GLY A 13 -17.77 -57.50 55.33
C GLY A 13 -17.62 -56.03 54.93
N ILE A 14 -18.67 -55.24 55.20
CA ILE A 14 -18.69 -53.76 55.31
C ILE A 14 -19.04 -52.97 54.02
N TYR A 15 -20.35 -52.67 53.90
CA TYR A 15 -20.95 -51.33 53.84
C TYR A 15 -20.52 -50.32 52.74
N ARG A 16 -21.46 -49.97 51.86
CA ARG A 16 -22.23 -48.70 51.89
C ARG A 16 -23.01 -48.50 50.58
N ILE A 17 -24.33 -48.37 50.72
CA ILE A 17 -25.22 -47.85 49.68
C ILE A 17 -24.97 -46.34 49.60
N PHE A 18 -24.63 -45.83 48.42
CA PHE A 18 -24.70 -44.40 48.12
C PHE A 18 -25.70 -44.16 46.99
N LEU A 19 -26.63 -43.25 47.29
CA LEU A 19 -27.61 -42.65 46.39
C LEU A 19 -26.89 -41.96 45.22
N ALA A 20 -27.33 -42.24 44.00
CA ALA A 20 -26.90 -41.53 42.79
C ALA A 20 -27.59 -40.16 42.74
N ALA A 21 -26.81 -39.08 42.83
CA ALA A 21 -27.26 -37.72 42.61
C ALA A 21 -27.06 -37.37 41.11
N SER A 22 -28.16 -37.04 40.43
CA SER A 22 -28.16 -36.57 39.05
C SER A 22 -27.70 -35.10 39.00
N THR A 23 -26.48 -34.86 38.51
CA THR A 23 -25.98 -33.51 38.22
C THR A 23 -26.45 -33.05 36.84
N ILE A 24 -27.31 -32.05 36.80
CA ILE A 24 -27.61 -31.26 35.60
C ILE A 24 -26.45 -30.28 35.41
N ALA A 25 -25.65 -30.48 34.36
CA ALA A 25 -24.59 -29.56 33.99
C ALA A 25 -25.20 -28.33 33.28
N LEU A 26 -25.22 -27.18 33.95
CA LEU A 26 -25.37 -25.89 33.27
C LEU A 26 -24.09 -25.64 32.46
N MET A 27 -24.19 -25.65 31.14
CA MET A 27 -23.12 -25.14 30.28
C MET A 27 -23.09 -23.61 30.37
N PRO A 28 -21.92 -22.97 30.59
CA PRO A 28 -21.80 -21.54 30.43
C PRO A 28 -21.94 -21.21 28.94
N ALA A 29 -22.86 -20.30 28.62
CA ALA A 29 -22.95 -19.70 27.29
C ALA A 29 -21.59 -19.06 26.97
N ALA A 30 -20.91 -19.60 25.97
CA ALA A 30 -19.68 -19.01 25.45
C ALA A 30 -20.01 -17.59 24.97
N VAL A 31 -19.46 -16.59 25.67
CA VAL A 31 -19.43 -15.21 25.21
C VAL A 31 -18.52 -15.21 23.99
N MET A 32 -19.09 -15.31 22.79
CA MET A 32 -18.33 -15.07 21.57
C MET A 32 -17.80 -13.65 21.65
N SER A 33 -16.49 -13.51 21.76
CA SER A 33 -15.81 -12.23 21.77
C SER A 33 -16.18 -11.48 20.48
N ALA A 34 -16.74 -10.28 20.64
CA ALA A 34 -17.11 -9.36 19.55
C ALA A 34 -15.86 -8.73 18.89
N THR A 35 -14.80 -9.49 18.64
CA THR A 35 -13.57 -8.99 18.02
C THR A 35 -13.65 -8.92 16.51
N THR A 36 -14.70 -9.45 15.88
CA THR A 36 -14.83 -9.44 14.41
C THR A 36 -15.36 -8.13 13.85
N GLN A 37 -16.02 -7.28 14.65
CA GLN A 37 -16.64 -6.04 14.16
C GLN A 37 -15.68 -4.84 14.03
N ASP A 38 -14.54 -4.87 14.72
CA ASP A 38 -13.58 -3.75 14.66
C ASP A 38 -12.80 -3.76 13.34
N ASN A 39 -12.59 -4.94 12.74
CA ASN A 39 -11.86 -5.09 11.47
C ASN A 39 -12.62 -4.65 10.22
N GLU A 40 -13.91 -4.33 10.32
CA GLU A 40 -14.73 -3.92 9.16
C GLU A 40 -14.83 -2.39 8.99
N ARG A 41 -14.21 -1.61 9.87
CA ARG A 41 -14.31 -0.14 9.86
C ARG A 41 -13.02 0.53 9.39
N PRO A 42 -13.13 1.63 8.61
CA PRO A 42 -11.98 2.42 8.24
C PRO A 42 -11.24 2.96 9.48
N ARG A 43 -9.92 2.78 9.51
CA ARG A 43 -9.03 3.28 10.55
C ARG A 43 -7.63 3.52 9.99
N TRP A 44 -6.78 4.18 10.77
CA TRP A 44 -5.36 4.20 10.47
C TRP A 44 -4.71 2.86 10.73
N PHE A 45 -3.87 2.42 9.81
CA PHE A 45 -3.01 1.26 9.96
C PHE A 45 -1.71 1.48 9.18
N GLY A 46 -0.74 0.60 9.39
CA GLY A 46 0.50 0.65 8.63
C GLY A 46 1.20 -0.68 8.61
N SER A 47 1.88 -0.93 7.50
CA SER A 47 2.60 -2.17 7.21
C SER A 47 3.97 -1.84 6.65
N SER A 48 4.93 -2.71 6.93
CA SER A 48 6.27 -2.65 6.32
C SER A 48 6.42 -3.84 5.37
N PHE A 49 6.89 -3.54 4.17
CA PHE A 49 7.23 -4.47 3.11
C PHE A 49 8.73 -4.36 2.84
N ASP A 50 9.28 -5.28 2.06
CA ASP A 50 10.73 -5.36 1.82
C ASP A 50 11.33 -4.05 1.29
N ASN A 51 10.59 -3.28 0.48
CA ASN A 51 11.06 -2.05 -0.14
C ASN A 51 10.34 -0.77 0.31
N LYS A 52 9.26 -0.85 1.10
CA LYS A 52 8.47 0.33 1.50
C LYS A 52 7.74 0.13 2.83
N THR A 53 7.52 1.21 3.55
CA THR A 53 6.59 1.26 4.69
C THR A 53 5.42 2.17 4.37
N ILE A 54 4.23 1.81 4.83
CA ILE A 54 3.00 2.55 4.56
C ILE A 54 2.32 3.04 5.84
N LEU A 55 1.62 4.16 5.71
CA LEU A 55 0.55 4.63 6.58
C LEU A 55 -0.70 4.74 5.71
N ALA A 56 -1.78 4.07 6.09
CA ALA A 56 -3.01 4.05 5.31
C ALA A 56 -4.22 4.34 6.18
N TYR A 57 -5.24 4.97 5.61
CA TYR A 57 -6.58 5.04 6.18
C TYR A 57 -7.54 4.24 5.29
N GLY A 58 -8.15 3.22 5.88
CA GLY A 58 -8.96 2.25 5.16
C GLY A 58 -9.35 1.09 6.06
N VAL A 59 -9.93 0.04 5.46
CA VAL A 59 -10.29 -1.19 6.17
C VAL A 59 -9.10 -2.15 6.06
N PRO A 60 -8.47 -2.56 7.18
CA PRO A 60 -7.34 -3.48 7.11
C PRO A 60 -7.72 -4.82 6.49
N ASP A 61 -6.77 -5.44 5.79
CA ASP A 61 -6.94 -6.72 5.09
C ASP A 61 -8.05 -6.70 4.01
N SER A 62 -8.43 -5.52 3.53
CA SER A 62 -9.29 -5.33 2.35
C SER A 62 -8.63 -4.45 1.29
N ASP A 63 -9.28 -4.33 0.15
CA ASP A 63 -8.96 -3.42 -0.95
C ASP A 63 -9.45 -1.98 -0.72
N TYR A 64 -10.21 -1.73 0.36
CA TYR A 64 -10.75 -0.42 0.66
C TYR A 64 -9.73 0.47 1.38
N VAL A 65 -9.01 1.29 0.62
CA VAL A 65 -8.05 2.29 1.11
C VAL A 65 -8.32 3.63 0.43
N VAL A 66 -8.72 4.64 1.20
CA VAL A 66 -9.05 5.97 0.65
C VAL A 66 -7.89 6.96 0.73
N LEU A 67 -6.89 6.64 1.55
CA LEU A 67 -5.71 7.47 1.74
C LEU A 67 -4.50 6.60 2.04
N LEU A 68 -3.43 6.77 1.27
CA LEU A 68 -2.19 6.02 1.42
C LEU A 68 -1.00 6.98 1.37
N PHE A 69 -0.16 6.90 2.39
CA PHE A 69 1.18 7.46 2.41
C PHE A 69 2.15 6.29 2.35
N SER A 70 3.12 6.34 1.45
CA SER A 70 4.16 5.32 1.39
C SER A 70 5.54 5.93 1.23
N CYS A 71 6.49 5.30 1.89
CA CYS A 71 7.87 5.74 1.85
C CYS A 71 8.82 4.56 1.73
N ARG A 72 9.86 4.77 0.95
CA ARG A 72 10.96 3.82 0.77
C ARG A 72 12.15 4.26 1.61
N PRO A 73 12.98 3.32 2.07
CA PRO A 73 14.27 3.62 2.68
C PRO A 73 15.05 4.69 1.91
N GLY A 74 15.32 5.83 2.55
CA GLY A 74 16.12 6.93 2.00
C GLY A 74 15.42 7.79 0.94
N ALA A 75 14.11 7.66 0.76
CA ALA A 75 13.34 8.52 -0.12
C ALA A 75 13.19 9.94 0.47
N SER A 76 13.42 10.96 -0.36
CA SER A 76 13.21 12.37 0.01
C SER A 76 11.75 12.84 -0.12
N VAL A 77 10.89 12.00 -0.71
CA VAL A 77 9.47 12.25 -0.93
C VAL A 77 8.63 11.09 -0.39
N VAL A 78 7.45 11.42 0.11
CA VAL A 78 6.38 10.47 0.42
C VAL A 78 5.46 10.37 -0.79
N LYS A 79 5.18 9.15 -1.23
CA LYS A 79 4.10 8.91 -2.20
C LYS A 79 2.76 9.03 -1.48
N VAL A 80 1.90 9.91 -1.97
CA VAL A 80 0.57 10.17 -1.41
C VAL A 80 -0.48 9.80 -2.44
N ASP A 81 -1.34 8.85 -2.12
CA ASP A 81 -2.50 8.49 -2.92
C ASP A 81 -3.77 8.91 -2.17
N VAL A 82 -4.58 9.76 -2.80
CA VAL A 82 -5.86 10.25 -2.26
C VAL A 82 -6.98 9.81 -3.18
N GLN A 83 -7.96 9.11 -2.62
CA GLN A 83 -9.22 8.82 -3.28
C GLN A 83 -10.24 9.92 -2.94
N ASP A 84 -10.90 10.46 -3.95
CA ASP A 84 -11.99 11.41 -3.79
C ASP A 84 -13.19 11.01 -4.65
N GLU A 85 -14.28 10.66 -3.99
CA GLU A 85 -15.53 10.23 -4.64
C GLU A 85 -16.60 11.33 -4.64
N GLU A 86 -16.37 12.42 -3.89
CA GLU A 86 -17.42 13.37 -3.51
C GLU A 86 -17.25 14.76 -4.14
N SER A 87 -16.06 15.13 -4.64
CA SER A 87 -15.87 16.46 -5.25
C SER A 87 -16.54 16.62 -6.62
N GLY A 88 -16.91 15.50 -7.26
CA GLY A 88 -17.40 15.49 -8.65
C GLY A 88 -16.33 15.86 -9.69
N ALA A 89 -15.05 15.84 -9.29
CA ALA A 89 -13.93 15.99 -10.21
C ALA A 89 -13.92 14.86 -11.25
N LYS A 90 -13.30 15.14 -12.40
CA LYS A 90 -13.26 14.23 -13.55
C LYS A 90 -11.84 13.84 -13.87
N GLU A 91 -11.71 12.73 -14.60
CA GLU A 91 -10.43 12.31 -15.16
C GLU A 91 -9.73 13.47 -15.88
N SER A 92 -8.41 13.57 -15.69
CA SER A 92 -7.53 14.59 -16.25
C SER A 92 -7.73 16.02 -15.73
N ASP A 93 -8.69 16.29 -14.85
CA ASP A 93 -8.77 17.58 -14.17
C ASP A 93 -7.49 17.82 -13.36
N LEU A 94 -6.92 19.02 -13.47
CA LEU A 94 -5.79 19.44 -12.63
C LEU A 94 -6.32 20.01 -11.32
N LEU A 95 -6.16 19.26 -10.23
CA LEU A 95 -6.74 19.58 -8.94
C LEU A 95 -5.68 20.05 -7.96
N LEU A 96 -5.95 21.17 -7.27
CA LEU A 96 -5.22 21.55 -6.07
C LEU A 96 -5.70 20.68 -4.91
N VAL A 97 -4.76 19.98 -4.29
CA VAL A 97 -4.96 19.17 -3.09
C VAL A 97 -4.30 19.87 -1.93
N ARG A 98 -5.01 19.95 -0.80
CA ARG A 98 -4.51 20.53 0.43
C ARG A 98 -4.63 19.53 1.57
N LEU A 99 -3.50 19.23 2.20
CA LEU A 99 -3.43 18.48 3.45
C LEU A 99 -3.24 19.49 4.57
N ALA A 100 -4.02 19.37 5.64
CA ALA A 100 -3.91 20.26 6.80
C ALA A 100 -4.19 19.52 8.12
N ALA A 101 -3.46 19.89 9.15
CA ALA A 101 -3.76 19.51 10.54
C ALA A 101 -3.36 20.68 11.45
N GLY A 102 -4.32 21.21 12.20
CA GLY A 102 -4.12 22.44 12.97
C GLY A 102 -3.71 23.62 12.10
N THR A 103 -2.56 24.23 12.41
CA THR A 103 -2.03 25.37 11.67
C THR A 103 -1.19 24.97 10.45
N GLU A 104 -0.74 23.72 10.40
CA GLU A 104 0.14 23.22 9.33
C GLU A 104 -0.65 22.89 8.07
N ARG A 105 -0.01 23.14 6.93
CA ARG A 105 -0.62 22.93 5.62
C ARG A 105 0.44 22.61 4.57
N VAL A 106 0.15 21.59 3.77
CA VAL A 106 0.89 21.23 2.57
C VAL A 106 -0.07 21.24 1.39
N GLU A 107 0.37 21.80 0.26
CA GLU A 107 -0.43 21.87 -0.98
C GLU A 107 0.37 21.31 -2.15
N PHE A 108 -0.33 20.60 -3.04
CA PHE A 108 0.22 20.10 -4.29
C PHE A 108 -0.89 20.03 -5.35
N SER A 109 -0.50 20.00 -6.62
CA SER A 109 -1.44 19.89 -7.73
C SER A 109 -1.18 18.61 -8.50
N GLU A 110 -2.22 17.82 -8.72
CA GLU A 110 -2.12 16.57 -9.47
C GLU A 110 -3.27 16.44 -10.47
N LYS A 111 -3.01 15.69 -11.54
CA LYS A 111 -4.06 15.30 -12.48
C LYS A 111 -4.85 14.14 -11.89
N ALA A 112 -6.17 14.28 -11.87
CA ALA A 112 -7.08 13.23 -11.45
C ALA A 112 -7.03 12.04 -12.41
N VAL A 113 -6.99 10.83 -11.86
CA VAL A 113 -7.14 9.56 -12.58
C VAL A 113 -8.49 8.98 -12.20
N LEU A 114 -9.26 8.45 -13.16
CA LEU A 114 -10.54 7.82 -12.86
C LEU A 114 -10.33 6.49 -12.12
N ASN A 115 -10.91 6.35 -10.93
CA ASN A 115 -11.03 5.06 -10.26
C ASN A 115 -12.27 4.35 -10.82
N GLN A 116 -12.05 3.21 -11.49
CA GLN A 116 -13.13 2.45 -12.15
C GLN A 116 -14.03 1.70 -11.16
N ASP A 117 -13.52 1.38 -9.97
CA ASP A 117 -14.22 0.60 -8.97
C ASP A 117 -15.20 1.47 -8.16
N SER A 118 -14.77 2.67 -7.78
CA SER A 118 -15.60 3.62 -7.02
C SER A 118 -16.36 4.62 -7.91
N GLY A 119 -15.88 4.86 -9.13
CA GLY A 119 -16.36 5.93 -10.00
C GLY A 119 -15.91 7.34 -9.59
N GLY A 120 -15.12 7.46 -8.53
CA GLY A 120 -14.45 8.69 -8.11
C GLY A 120 -13.13 8.93 -8.84
N VAL A 121 -12.31 9.83 -8.31
CA VAL A 121 -10.96 10.10 -8.81
C VAL A 121 -9.90 9.72 -7.79
N GLU A 122 -8.73 9.35 -8.29
CA GLU A 122 -7.49 9.16 -7.55
C GLU A 122 -6.48 10.24 -7.91
N LEU A 123 -5.72 10.66 -6.90
CA LEU A 123 -4.65 11.64 -7.02
C LEU A 123 -3.39 11.02 -6.44
N HIS A 124 -2.38 10.81 -7.28
CA HIS A 124 -1.09 10.26 -6.88
C HIS A 124 -0.06 11.38 -6.86
N ALA A 125 0.62 11.64 -5.74
CA ALA A 125 1.59 12.73 -5.60
C ALA A 125 2.92 12.25 -5.02
N ASP A 126 4.01 12.89 -5.45
CA ASP A 126 5.31 12.78 -4.78
C ASP A 126 5.51 14.05 -3.93
N VAL A 127 5.30 13.95 -2.61
CA VAL A 127 5.28 15.10 -1.69
C VAL A 127 6.55 15.12 -0.83
N PRO A 128 7.31 16.23 -0.77
CA PRO A 128 8.50 16.31 0.10
C PRO A 128 8.18 16.02 1.56
N LEU A 129 9.02 15.22 2.24
CA LEU A 129 8.89 14.98 3.68
C LEU A 129 9.58 16.07 4.50
N ASP A 130 9.09 17.29 4.36
CA ASP A 130 9.54 18.44 5.13
C ASP A 130 8.93 18.46 6.55
N GLU A 131 9.27 19.50 7.32
CA GLU A 131 8.75 19.67 8.67
C GLU A 131 7.22 19.80 8.70
N GLY A 132 6.62 20.46 7.70
CA GLY A 132 5.17 20.64 7.60
C GLY A 132 4.44 19.32 7.42
N LEU A 133 4.87 18.48 6.46
CA LEU A 133 4.27 17.16 6.27
C LEU A 133 4.48 16.26 7.49
N ARG A 134 5.67 16.30 8.13
CA ARG A 134 5.94 15.55 9.36
C ARG A 134 5.00 15.94 10.50
N HIS A 135 4.78 17.25 10.70
CA HIS A 135 3.84 17.73 11.71
C HIS A 135 2.41 17.31 11.40
N ILE A 136 1.98 17.38 10.14
CA ILE A 136 0.64 16.92 9.73
C ILE A 136 0.45 15.43 10.06
N LEU A 137 1.39 14.58 9.64
CA LEU A 137 1.27 13.12 9.80
C LEU A 137 1.41 12.64 11.25
N THR A 138 2.03 13.44 12.12
CA THR A 138 2.21 13.13 13.55
C THR A 138 1.25 13.91 14.45
N SER A 139 0.37 14.73 13.87
CA SER A 139 -0.58 15.55 14.61
C SER A 139 -1.60 14.69 15.37
N LYS A 140 -2.04 15.20 16.52
CA LYS A 140 -3.21 14.69 17.24
C LYS A 140 -4.51 15.35 16.79
N GLU A 141 -4.40 16.45 16.03
CA GLU A 141 -5.55 17.12 15.47
C GLU A 141 -6.10 16.34 14.27
N ARG A 142 -7.29 16.69 13.82
CA ARG A 142 -7.88 16.03 12.66
C ARG A 142 -7.09 16.36 11.40
N LEU A 143 -6.78 15.35 10.58
CA LEU A 143 -6.30 15.58 9.22
C LEU A 143 -7.48 15.99 8.34
N GLU A 144 -7.34 17.11 7.66
CA GLU A 144 -8.26 17.59 6.64
C GLU A 144 -7.58 17.47 5.28
N ILE A 145 -8.27 16.84 4.33
CA ILE A 145 -7.84 16.77 2.93
C ILE A 145 -8.89 17.48 2.09
N THR A 146 -8.51 18.57 1.44
CA THR A 146 -9.37 19.30 0.53
C THR A 146 -9.00 18.99 -0.92
N VAL A 147 -9.96 18.49 -1.69
CA VAL A 147 -9.86 18.23 -3.14
C VAL A 147 -10.97 19.01 -3.84
N ALA A 148 -10.63 19.90 -4.77
CA ALA A 148 -11.59 20.73 -5.52
C ALA A 148 -12.66 21.43 -4.64
N GLY A 149 -12.27 21.85 -3.42
CA GLY A 149 -13.16 22.52 -2.46
C GLY A 149 -13.98 21.57 -1.57
N HIS A 150 -14.06 20.28 -1.90
CA HIS A 150 -14.60 19.26 -1.01
C HIS A 150 -13.57 18.91 0.07
N THR A 151 -13.98 18.82 1.35
CA THR A 151 -13.05 18.57 2.47
C THR A 151 -13.42 17.31 3.24
N GLN A 152 -12.56 16.31 3.11
CA GLN A 152 -12.60 15.06 3.85
C GLN A 152 -11.86 15.22 5.18
N ARG A 153 -12.29 14.48 6.20
CA ARG A 153 -11.91 14.72 7.60
C ARG A 153 -11.61 13.40 8.31
N TYR A 154 -10.38 13.24 8.77
CA TYR A 154 -9.85 11.99 9.32
C TYR A 154 -9.40 12.19 10.77
N ALA A 155 -10.07 11.51 11.71
CA ALA A 155 -9.60 11.46 13.09
C ALA A 155 -8.24 10.74 13.12
N MET A 156 -7.26 11.28 13.85
CA MET A 156 -5.88 10.75 13.88
C MET A 156 -5.68 9.67 14.96
N ASP A 157 -6.76 9.17 15.57
CA ASP A 157 -6.71 8.08 16.53
C ASP A 157 -6.08 6.83 15.87
N GLY A 158 -5.01 6.32 16.48
CA GLY A 158 -4.26 5.17 15.96
C GLY A 158 -3.23 5.48 14.87
N ALA A 159 -3.12 6.73 14.37
CA ALA A 159 -2.19 7.09 13.31
C ALA A 159 -0.73 7.21 13.76
N ALA A 160 -0.49 7.60 15.01
CA ALA A 160 0.84 8.06 15.46
C ALA A 160 1.95 7.01 15.29
N GLU A 161 1.70 5.76 15.70
CA GLU A 161 2.68 4.68 15.60
C GLU A 161 2.99 4.27 14.14
N PRO A 162 2.00 3.99 13.27
CA PRO A 162 2.28 3.69 11.86
C PRO A 162 2.88 4.89 11.11
N ALA A 163 2.47 6.12 11.42
CA ALA A 163 3.06 7.32 10.83
C ALA A 163 4.56 7.45 11.19
N ALA A 164 4.90 7.27 12.46
CA ALA A 164 6.29 7.30 12.91
C ALA A 164 7.14 6.22 12.23
N ARG A 165 6.61 5.01 12.04
CA ARG A 165 7.32 3.95 11.30
C ARG A 165 7.55 4.32 9.83
N MET A 166 6.54 4.86 9.16
CA MET A 166 6.66 5.29 7.77
C MET A 166 7.69 6.42 7.61
N ILE A 167 7.66 7.41 8.49
CA ILE A 167 8.63 8.51 8.52
C ILE A 167 10.05 7.98 8.78
N ALA A 168 10.21 7.06 9.74
CA ALA A 168 11.50 6.43 10.02
C ALA A 168 12.04 5.63 8.83
N ALA A 169 11.17 5.05 8.00
CA ALA A 169 11.59 4.43 6.75
C ALA A 169 12.19 5.47 5.80
N CYS A 170 11.57 6.63 5.62
CA CYS A 170 12.15 7.70 4.80
C CYS A 170 13.52 8.15 5.29
N ASP A 171 13.68 8.27 6.61
CA ASP A 171 14.91 8.71 7.26
C ASP A 171 16.01 7.65 7.31
N SER A 172 15.66 6.40 6.99
CA SER A 172 16.62 5.31 6.92
C SER A 172 17.58 5.49 5.73
N PRO A 173 18.83 5.03 5.82
CA PRO A 173 19.72 5.03 4.67
C PRO A 173 19.11 4.26 3.50
N LYS A 174 19.21 4.82 2.29
CA LYS A 174 18.87 4.09 1.07
C LYS A 174 19.75 2.84 0.95
N PRO A 175 19.18 1.66 0.64
CA PRO A 175 19.94 0.44 0.40
C PRO A 175 21.06 0.67 -0.62
N ALA A 176 22.25 0.13 -0.34
CA ALA A 176 23.42 0.33 -1.20
C ALA A 176 23.23 -0.26 -2.60
N ASP A 177 22.44 -1.33 -2.69
CA ASP A 177 22.16 -2.04 -3.94
C ASP A 177 21.05 -1.38 -4.78
N ASP A 178 20.37 -0.37 -4.24
CA ASP A 178 19.36 0.38 -5.00
C ASP A 178 20.02 1.28 -6.07
N LEU A 179 19.36 1.35 -7.23
CA LEU A 179 19.83 2.10 -8.38
C LEU A 179 18.87 3.22 -8.73
N ASP A 180 19.29 4.47 -8.57
CA ASP A 180 18.53 5.62 -9.07
C ASP A 180 18.75 5.75 -10.58
N VAL A 181 17.66 5.91 -11.32
CA VAL A 181 17.64 6.05 -12.77
C VAL A 181 16.89 7.31 -13.13
N THR A 182 17.50 8.15 -13.96
CA THR A 182 16.87 9.37 -14.48
C THR A 182 16.41 9.14 -15.91
N VAL A 183 15.11 9.32 -16.15
CA VAL A 183 14.52 9.29 -17.48
C VAL A 183 14.27 10.72 -17.93
N THR A 184 14.77 11.07 -19.11
CA THR A 184 14.52 12.36 -19.76
C THR A 184 13.78 12.13 -21.07
N ASN A 185 12.63 12.76 -21.24
CA ASN A 185 11.88 12.73 -22.49
C ASN A 185 12.34 13.88 -23.41
N LYS A 186 13.16 13.59 -24.43
CA LYS A 186 13.50 14.55 -25.50
C LYS A 186 12.69 14.32 -26.78
N ALA A 187 11.77 13.37 -26.79
CA ALA A 187 10.86 13.15 -27.91
C ALA A 187 9.81 14.28 -27.99
N GLY A 188 9.19 14.43 -29.16
CA GLY A 188 8.12 15.40 -29.37
C GLY A 188 6.80 15.03 -28.69
N LEU A 189 6.63 13.77 -28.29
CA LEU A 189 5.40 13.25 -27.70
C LEU A 189 5.55 12.97 -26.19
N PRO A 190 4.47 13.06 -25.40
CA PRO A 190 4.48 12.64 -24.01
C PRO A 190 4.79 11.14 -23.85
N LEU A 191 5.68 10.81 -22.91
CA LEU A 191 5.98 9.44 -22.50
C LEU A 191 4.93 8.96 -21.51
N GLN A 192 4.08 8.03 -21.92
CA GLN A 192 2.98 7.47 -21.12
C GLN A 192 3.44 6.36 -20.16
N SER A 193 4.36 5.51 -20.60
CA SER A 193 4.87 4.40 -19.78
C SER A 193 6.35 4.22 -19.99
N PHE A 194 7.05 3.96 -18.89
CA PHE A 194 8.42 3.47 -18.87
C PHE A 194 8.43 2.21 -18.00
N ALA A 195 8.89 1.11 -18.57
CA ALA A 195 9.01 -0.15 -17.86
C ALA A 195 10.35 -0.80 -18.11
N TYR A 196 10.82 -1.57 -17.14
CA TYR A 196 12.12 -2.21 -17.17
C TYR A 196 12.02 -3.66 -16.72
N SER A 197 12.85 -4.52 -17.29
CA SER A 197 13.03 -5.91 -16.90
C SER A 197 14.52 -6.17 -16.75
N GLN A 198 14.92 -7.11 -15.91
CA GLN A 198 16.25 -7.72 -16.06
C GLN A 198 16.40 -8.23 -17.51
N ALA A 199 17.58 -7.99 -18.10
CA ALA A 199 17.83 -8.35 -19.49
C ALA A 199 17.58 -9.85 -19.76
N GLY A 200 16.81 -10.14 -20.80
CA GLY A 200 16.44 -11.49 -21.24
C GLY A 200 15.33 -12.17 -20.41
N VAL A 201 14.88 -11.58 -19.31
CA VAL A 201 13.80 -12.14 -18.47
C VAL A 201 12.42 -11.81 -19.04
N ASN A 202 12.27 -10.71 -19.78
CA ASN A 202 11.02 -10.22 -20.37
C ASN A 202 9.86 -10.10 -19.36
N SER A 203 10.18 -9.74 -18.11
CA SER A 203 9.20 -9.45 -17.05
C SER A 203 9.30 -7.98 -16.69
N PHE A 204 8.49 -7.16 -17.34
CA PHE A 204 8.60 -5.70 -17.24
C PHE A 204 7.83 -5.17 -16.03
N GLU A 205 8.56 -4.49 -15.15
CA GLU A 205 8.06 -3.73 -14.03
C GLU A 205 7.87 -2.26 -14.46
N SER A 206 6.68 -1.70 -14.27
CA SER A 206 6.36 -0.28 -14.52
C SER A 206 6.24 0.54 -13.22
N GLY A 207 6.37 -0.12 -12.07
CA GLY A 207 5.74 0.27 -10.80
C GLY A 207 6.13 1.61 -10.20
N GLU A 208 7.20 2.27 -10.68
CA GLU A 208 7.60 3.59 -10.17
C GLU A 208 7.32 4.74 -11.11
N PHE A 209 7.31 4.47 -12.42
CA PHE A 209 6.94 5.47 -13.41
C PHE A 209 5.41 5.67 -13.42
N GLY A 210 4.65 4.59 -13.15
CA GLY A 210 3.20 4.62 -13.00
C GLY A 210 2.48 5.15 -14.24
N ASN A 211 1.24 5.61 -14.07
CA ASN A 211 0.43 6.22 -15.14
C ASN A 211 0.76 7.71 -15.37
N LYS A 212 1.84 8.22 -14.75
CA LYS A 212 2.19 9.64 -14.85
C LYS A 212 2.95 9.90 -16.14
N THR A 213 2.30 10.62 -17.05
CA THR A 213 2.90 11.00 -18.32
C THR A 213 4.06 11.98 -18.12
N LEU A 214 5.22 11.69 -18.70
CA LEU A 214 6.36 12.61 -18.73
C LEU A 214 6.31 13.43 -20.03
N GLY A 215 5.97 14.72 -19.92
CA GLY A 215 5.86 15.60 -21.07
C GLY A 215 7.18 15.83 -21.82
N PRO A 216 7.15 16.36 -23.06
CA PRO A 216 8.34 16.71 -23.81
C PRO A 216 9.26 17.66 -23.04
N GLY A 217 10.56 17.36 -23.03
CA GLY A 217 11.61 18.12 -22.34
C GLY A 217 11.72 17.86 -20.83
N ALA A 218 10.80 17.10 -20.23
CA ALA A 218 10.80 16.83 -18.80
C ALA A 218 11.70 15.64 -18.43
N SER A 219 12.12 15.60 -17.16
CA SER A 219 12.90 14.51 -16.59
C SER A 219 12.28 14.03 -15.28
N ARG A 220 12.46 12.75 -14.96
CA ARG A 220 12.06 12.16 -13.68
C ARG A 220 13.09 11.13 -13.24
N THR A 221 13.42 11.14 -11.95
CA THR A 221 14.24 10.12 -11.32
C THR A 221 13.34 9.15 -10.54
N PHE A 222 13.64 7.87 -10.65
CA PHE A 222 13.04 6.81 -9.83
C PHE A 222 14.14 5.85 -9.37
N THR A 223 13.82 4.94 -8.46
CA THR A 223 14.79 4.00 -7.90
C THR A 223 14.37 2.58 -8.21
N ILE A 224 15.26 1.79 -8.79
CA ILE A 224 15.08 0.35 -8.99
C ILE A 224 15.58 -0.36 -7.73
N PRO A 225 14.70 -1.00 -6.94
CA PRO A 225 15.12 -1.79 -5.79
C PRO A 225 16.11 -2.87 -6.21
N ASP A 226 17.21 -3.02 -5.48
CA ASP A 226 18.28 -3.99 -5.79
C ASP A 226 18.87 -3.87 -7.22
N GLY A 227 18.64 -2.75 -7.91
CA GLY A 227 19.01 -2.59 -9.32
C GLY A 227 20.50 -2.76 -9.61
N ARG A 228 21.38 -2.51 -8.63
CA ARG A 228 22.84 -2.71 -8.77
C ARG A 228 23.27 -4.16 -8.77
N LYS A 229 22.42 -5.08 -8.33
CA LYS A 229 22.68 -6.54 -8.45
C LYS A 229 22.46 -7.03 -9.88
N ILE A 230 21.69 -6.30 -10.68
CA ILE A 230 21.27 -6.68 -12.03
C ILE A 230 22.04 -5.88 -13.08
N CYS A 231 22.08 -4.55 -12.94
CA CYS A 231 22.72 -3.56 -13.81
C CYS A 231 22.23 -3.48 -15.26
N THR A 232 22.00 -4.60 -15.94
CA THR A 232 21.58 -4.65 -17.35
C THR A 232 20.08 -4.89 -17.45
N PHE A 233 19.38 -3.93 -18.06
CA PHE A 233 17.92 -3.93 -18.15
C PHE A 233 17.46 -3.84 -19.60
N ASP A 234 16.42 -4.61 -19.90
CA ASP A 234 15.58 -4.42 -21.08
C ASP A 234 14.54 -3.34 -20.76
N ILE A 235 14.41 -2.35 -21.62
CA ILE A 235 13.57 -1.17 -21.40
C ILE A 235 12.46 -1.15 -22.44
N SER A 236 11.24 -0.91 -22.00
CA SER A 236 10.06 -0.71 -22.85
C SER A 236 9.44 0.65 -22.57
N VAL A 237 9.04 1.35 -23.63
CA VAL A 237 8.47 2.70 -23.56
C VAL A 237 7.20 2.79 -24.40
N LEU A 238 6.22 3.56 -23.93
CA LEU A 238 5.01 3.91 -24.68
C LEU A 238 4.90 5.43 -24.76
N LEU A 239 4.87 5.97 -25.98
CA LEU A 239 4.58 7.38 -26.26
C LEU A 239 3.09 7.54 -26.56
N ALA A 240 2.49 8.66 -26.15
CA ALA A 240 1.12 9.02 -26.50
C ALA A 240 1.00 9.23 -28.01
N LYS A 241 0.48 8.22 -28.74
CA LYS A 241 0.06 8.32 -30.13
C LYS A 241 -1.46 8.19 -30.20
N ASP A 242 -2.08 8.91 -31.14
CA ASP A 242 -3.54 9.02 -31.27
C ASP A 242 -4.23 7.73 -31.74
N ASP A 243 -3.47 6.70 -32.11
CA ASP A 243 -3.96 5.54 -32.85
C ASP A 243 -3.86 4.27 -32.00
N GLU A 244 -5.00 3.60 -31.86
CA GLU A 244 -5.29 2.37 -31.11
C GLU A 244 -4.28 1.23 -31.35
N GLU A 245 -3.20 1.19 -30.59
CA GLU A 245 -2.48 -0.05 -30.25
C GLU A 245 -1.91 0.06 -28.82
N CYS A 246 -2.75 0.55 -27.91
CA CYS A 246 -2.48 0.52 -26.49
C CYS A 246 -2.48 -0.94 -26.02
N CYS A 247 -1.51 -1.30 -25.17
CA CYS A 247 -1.49 -2.51 -24.33
C CYS A 247 -0.58 -3.68 -24.74
N SER A 248 0.33 -3.55 -25.71
CA SER A 248 1.45 -4.51 -25.78
C SER A 248 2.76 -3.80 -25.46
N MET A 249 3.27 -4.00 -24.23
CA MET A 249 4.68 -3.77 -23.99
C MET A 249 5.43 -4.85 -24.77
N GLY A 250 5.70 -4.55 -26.04
CA GLY A 250 6.27 -5.47 -27.01
C GLY A 250 7.73 -5.80 -26.73
N LYS A 251 8.51 -6.01 -27.81
CA LYS A 251 9.97 -6.14 -27.69
C LYS A 251 10.54 -4.90 -26.98
N PRO A 252 11.57 -5.06 -26.14
CA PRO A 252 12.21 -3.91 -25.53
C PRO A 252 12.66 -2.92 -26.61
N ALA A 253 12.46 -1.64 -26.33
CA ALA A 253 13.00 -0.54 -27.13
C ALA A 253 14.53 -0.57 -27.15
N GLY A 254 15.14 -1.15 -26.12
CA GLY A 254 16.56 -1.47 -26.08
C GLY A 254 16.99 -2.14 -24.78
N THR A 255 18.26 -2.54 -24.74
CA THR A 255 18.93 -3.08 -23.55
C THR A 255 20.04 -2.12 -23.14
N GLN A 256 20.11 -1.74 -21.86
CA GLN A 256 21.11 -0.79 -21.35
C GLN A 256 21.68 -1.26 -19.99
N ASN A 257 22.97 -1.02 -19.78
CA ASN A 257 23.60 -1.12 -18.46
C ASN A 257 23.41 0.20 -17.70
N LEU A 258 22.46 0.21 -16.76
CA LEU A 258 22.10 1.38 -15.96
C LEU A 258 23.05 1.63 -14.78
N CYS A 259 23.93 0.68 -14.44
CA CYS A 259 25.00 0.91 -13.47
C CYS A 259 26.16 1.73 -14.05
N GLU A 260 26.42 1.60 -15.35
CA GLU A 260 27.43 2.40 -16.06
C GLU A 260 26.89 3.77 -16.47
N ASN A 261 25.64 3.82 -16.93
CA ASN A 261 24.94 5.05 -17.25
C ASN A 261 23.52 5.02 -16.71
N SER A 262 23.31 5.67 -15.56
CA SER A 262 22.02 5.76 -14.88
C SER A 262 21.04 6.76 -15.52
N GLU A 263 21.36 7.32 -16.69
CA GLU A 263 20.48 8.18 -17.46
C GLU A 263 19.93 7.44 -18.69
N PHE A 264 18.62 7.51 -18.86
CA PHE A 264 17.92 7.10 -20.06
C PHE A 264 17.31 8.33 -20.73
N VAL A 265 17.69 8.58 -21.98
CA VAL A 265 17.20 9.72 -22.75
C VAL A 265 16.39 9.21 -23.92
N LEU A 266 15.08 9.47 -23.90
CA LEU A 266 14.19 9.11 -24.99
C LEU A 266 14.27 10.14 -26.10
N HIS A 267 14.44 9.67 -27.33
CA HIS A 267 14.41 10.46 -28.55
C HIS A 267 13.32 9.91 -29.49
N ASP A 268 12.99 10.66 -30.55
CA ASP A 268 12.05 10.22 -31.60
C ASP A 268 12.54 8.99 -32.39
#